data_AF-A0A2V8T5L7-F1
#
_entry.id   AF-A0A2V8T5L7-F1
#
_cell.length_a   1.000
_cell.length_b   1.000
_cell.length_c   1.000
_cell.angle_alpha   90.00
_cell.angle_beta   90.00
_cell.angle_gamma   90.00
#
_symmetry.space_group_name_H-M   'P 1'
#
loop_
_entity.id
_entity.type
_entity.pdbx_description
1 polymer ?
#
loop_
_entity_poly.entity_id
_entity_poly.type
_entity_poly.pdbx_seq_one_letter_code
_entity_poly.pdbx_strand_id
1 'polypeptide(L)'
;MKRNIKLLVVPFLLLAAAGVAQVKNSSGRIEDALPAGINLADAKSVEIRNEAGVVVLSGTFANYAAPLSSKGSAAKAKGLAEIEIEKAGKANKQEIEVSVENLPALATFKLFVDGNEVAIFTTSKSGKRALKYTRKDQ
;
A
#
# COMPACT_ATOMS: atom_id res chain seq x y z
N MET A 1 53.93 -56.09 19.83
CA MET A 1 53.24 -56.31 18.54
C MET A 1 52.71 -54.98 18.03
N LYS A 2 53.09 -54.60 16.79
CA LYS A 2 52.70 -53.34 16.11
C LYS A 2 51.20 -53.34 15.79
N ARG A 3 50.48 -52.26 16.09
CA ARG A 3 49.09 -52.04 15.66
C ARG A 3 49.06 -50.98 14.56
N ASN A 4 48.68 -51.38 13.35
CA ASN A 4 48.42 -50.51 12.22
C ASN A 4 46.94 -50.10 12.25
N ILE A 5 46.65 -48.80 12.39
CA ILE A 5 45.30 -48.25 12.31
C ILE A 5 45.07 -47.79 10.87
N LYS A 6 44.14 -48.44 10.17
CA LYS A 6 43.67 -48.03 8.84
C LYS A 6 42.60 -46.96 8.98
N LEU A 7 42.82 -45.86 8.28
CA LEU A 7 41.91 -44.75 8.04
C LEU A 7 40.63 -45.27 7.35
N LEU A 8 39.45 -45.03 7.93
CA LEU A 8 38.16 -45.33 7.30
C LEU A 8 37.41 -44.01 7.06
N VAL A 9 37.13 -43.72 5.79
CA VAL A 9 36.43 -42.52 5.31
C VAL A 9 34.92 -42.73 5.41
N VAL A 10 34.23 -41.72 5.94
CA VAL A 10 32.78 -41.64 6.11
C VAL A 10 32.13 -41.10 4.83
N PRO A 11 31.01 -41.67 4.35
CA PRO A 11 30.08 -40.91 3.52
C PRO A 11 28.95 -40.37 4.39
N PHE A 12 28.95 -39.04 4.57
CA PHE A 12 27.86 -38.30 5.22
C PHE A 12 26.75 -38.10 4.19
N LEU A 13 25.58 -38.71 4.43
CA LEU A 13 24.39 -38.56 3.59
C LEU A 13 23.79 -37.16 3.84
N LEU A 14 23.87 -36.26 2.84
CA LEU A 14 23.11 -35.00 2.87
C LEU A 14 21.66 -35.27 2.45
N LEU A 15 20.74 -35.17 3.39
CA LEU A 15 19.31 -35.20 3.14
C LEU A 15 18.86 -33.80 2.69
N ALA A 16 18.52 -33.64 1.41
CA ALA A 16 17.97 -32.40 0.88
C ALA A 16 16.52 -32.22 1.36
N ALA A 17 16.30 -31.33 2.33
CA ALA A 17 14.96 -30.90 2.72
C ALA A 17 14.41 -29.95 1.64
N ALA A 18 13.42 -30.42 0.88
CA ALA A 18 12.63 -29.58 -0.03
C ALA A 18 11.77 -28.62 0.81
N GLY A 19 12.26 -27.41 1.02
CA GLY A 19 11.49 -26.32 1.60
C GLY A 19 10.42 -25.87 0.62
N VAL A 20 9.16 -26.23 0.89
CA VAL A 20 8.01 -25.62 0.21
C VAL A 20 7.88 -24.21 0.75
N ALA A 21 8.34 -23.22 -0.01
CA ALA A 21 8.12 -21.82 0.33
C ALA A 21 6.61 -21.56 0.31
N GLN A 22 6.02 -21.40 1.50
CA GLN A 22 4.68 -20.84 1.62
C GLN A 22 4.72 -19.41 1.12
N VAL A 23 4.27 -19.20 -0.11
CA VAL A 23 3.94 -17.88 -0.63
C VAL A 23 2.76 -17.38 0.21
N LYS A 24 3.05 -16.61 1.26
CA LYS A 24 2.06 -15.74 1.89
C LYS A 24 1.56 -14.83 0.78
N ASN A 25 0.39 -15.15 0.25
CA ASN A 25 -0.32 -14.33 -0.71
C ASN A 25 -0.86 -13.14 0.08
N SER A 26 0.04 -12.23 0.47
CA SER A 26 -0.30 -10.92 0.98
C SER A 26 -0.99 -10.21 -0.18
N SER A 27 -2.33 -10.22 -0.17
CA SER A 27 -3.14 -9.24 -0.87
C SER A 27 -2.69 -7.86 -0.39
N GLY A 28 -1.62 -7.37 -1.01
CA GLY A 28 -0.66 -6.44 -0.43
C GLY A 28 -1.23 -5.05 -0.27
N ARG A 29 -1.81 -4.81 0.90
CA ARG A 29 -2.00 -3.46 1.40
C ARG A 29 -0.62 -2.91 1.72
N ILE A 30 -0.25 -1.83 1.03
CA ILE A 30 0.99 -1.12 1.32
C ILE A 30 0.69 -0.19 2.49
N GLU A 31 1.40 -0.41 3.60
CA GLU A 31 1.38 0.46 4.76
C GLU A 31 2.64 1.32 4.75
N ASP A 32 2.47 2.62 4.52
CA ASP A 32 3.56 3.59 4.42
C ASP A 32 3.33 4.75 5.41
N ALA A 33 4.37 5.58 5.60
CA ALA A 33 4.25 6.78 6.42
C ALA A 33 3.48 7.89 5.68
N LEU A 34 2.53 8.55 6.36
CA LEU A 34 1.89 9.76 5.82
C LEU A 34 2.94 10.89 5.73
N PRO A 35 3.11 11.57 4.58
CA PRO A 35 4.07 12.66 4.45
C PRO A 35 3.88 13.76 5.49
N ALA A 36 4.97 14.41 5.90
CA ALA A 36 4.92 15.54 6.81
C ALA A 36 4.12 16.71 6.20
N GLY A 37 3.44 17.49 7.05
CA GLY A 37 2.66 18.67 6.64
C GLY A 37 1.24 18.38 6.16
N ILE A 38 0.88 17.12 5.88
CA ILE A 38 -0.50 16.74 5.58
C ILE A 38 -1.27 16.58 6.88
N ASN A 39 -2.36 17.34 7.06
CA ASN A 39 -3.27 17.20 8.18
C ASN A 39 -4.61 16.60 7.71
N LEU A 40 -4.90 15.37 8.12
CA LEU A 40 -6.12 14.67 7.76
C LEU A 40 -7.33 15.09 8.59
N ALA A 41 -7.12 15.74 9.75
CA ALA A 41 -8.21 16.24 10.58
C ALA A 41 -9.09 17.28 9.88
N ASP A 42 -8.49 18.07 9.00
CA ASP A 42 -9.18 19.15 8.26
C ASP A 42 -9.32 18.84 6.77
N ALA A 43 -9.03 17.60 6.36
CA ALA A 43 -9.01 17.22 4.94
C ALA A 43 -10.40 17.34 4.31
N LYS A 44 -10.49 18.04 3.17
CA LYS A 44 -11.76 18.29 2.48
C LYS A 44 -11.93 17.46 1.22
N SER A 45 -10.84 17.20 0.52
CA SER A 45 -10.84 16.61 -0.80
C SER A 45 -9.73 15.59 -0.98
N VAL A 46 -9.99 14.64 -1.87
CA VAL A 46 -9.03 13.63 -2.29
C VAL A 46 -9.12 13.46 -3.79
N GLU A 47 -7.97 13.34 -4.42
CA GLU A 47 -7.84 13.17 -5.86
C GLU A 47 -6.84 12.08 -6.19
N ILE A 48 -7.13 11.34 -7.26
CA ILE A 48 -6.15 10.49 -7.93
C ILE A 48 -5.85 11.15 -9.27
N ARG A 49 -4.56 11.42 -9.52
CA ARG A 49 -4.08 12.00 -10.77
C ARG A 49 -3.22 11.00 -11.52
N ASN A 50 -3.25 11.05 -12.85
CA ASN A 50 -2.31 10.27 -13.67
C ASN A 50 -0.93 10.96 -13.76
N GLU A 51 0.02 10.36 -14.47
CA GLU A 51 1.37 10.92 -14.67
C GLU A 51 1.36 12.30 -15.34
N ALA A 52 0.37 12.58 -16.18
CA ALA A 52 0.19 13.89 -16.83
C ALA A 52 -0.44 14.94 -15.90
N GLY A 53 -0.71 14.60 -14.63
CA GLY A 53 -1.33 15.51 -13.66
C GLY A 53 -2.85 15.68 -13.82
N VAL A 54 -3.49 14.91 -14.71
CA VAL A 54 -4.95 14.97 -14.93
C VAL A 54 -5.66 14.18 -13.83
N VAL A 55 -6.68 14.79 -13.20
CA VAL A 55 -7.53 14.14 -12.20
C VAL A 55 -8.38 13.06 -12.88
N VAL A 56 -8.23 11.81 -12.44
CA VAL A 56 -8.99 10.65 -12.94
C VAL A 56 -10.06 10.18 -11.96
N LEU A 57 -9.85 10.39 -10.66
CA LEU A 57 -10.82 10.15 -9.61
C LEU A 57 -10.79 11.34 -8.65
N SER A 58 -11.95 11.73 -8.15
CA SER A 58 -12.06 12.76 -7.09
C SER A 58 -13.18 12.41 -6.13
N GLY A 59 -13.01 12.78 -4.87
CA GLY A 59 -14.04 12.72 -3.84
C GLY A 59 -13.91 13.87 -2.85
N THR A 60 -15.02 14.16 -2.17
CA THR A 60 -15.08 15.10 -1.05
C THR A 60 -15.33 14.30 0.21
N PHE A 61 -14.56 14.56 1.27
CA PHE A 61 -14.76 13.89 2.54
C PHE A 61 -16.03 14.37 3.22
N ALA A 62 -16.86 13.41 3.62
CA ALA A 62 -18.01 13.60 4.50
C ALA A 62 -17.94 12.52 5.58
N ASN A 63 -17.88 12.93 6.85
CA ASN A 63 -17.67 12.03 7.99
C ASN A 63 -16.45 11.11 7.81
N TYR A 64 -15.32 11.69 7.42
CA TYR A 64 -14.05 10.98 7.19
C TYR A 64 -14.06 9.94 6.05
N ALA A 65 -15.12 9.84 5.25
CA ALA A 65 -15.17 8.99 4.07
C ALA A 65 -15.40 9.82 2.80
N ALA A 66 -14.76 9.45 1.70
CA ALA A 66 -14.91 10.07 0.40
C ALA A 66 -15.06 9.00 -0.69
N PRO A 67 -16.31 8.74 -1.15
CA PRO A 67 -16.53 7.97 -2.37
C PRO A 67 -15.86 8.67 -3.56
N LEU A 68 -15.03 7.95 -4.29
CA LEU A 68 -14.29 8.48 -5.42
C LEU A 68 -15.04 8.19 -6.72
N SER A 69 -15.37 9.25 -7.45
CA SER A 69 -16.04 9.17 -8.75
C SER A 69 -15.08 9.46 -9.89
N SER A 70 -15.27 8.76 -11.02
CA SER A 70 -14.50 8.98 -12.24
C SER A 70 -14.63 10.39 -12.78
N LYS A 71 -13.54 10.88 -13.37
CA LYS A 71 -13.49 12.10 -14.16
C LYS A 71 -12.90 11.77 -15.54
N GLY A 72 -13.42 12.44 -16.57
CA GLY A 72 -12.93 12.28 -17.94
C GLY A 72 -13.16 10.88 -18.52
N SER A 73 -12.16 10.34 -19.21
CA SER A 73 -12.23 9.08 -19.97
C SER A 73 -12.22 7.80 -19.11
N ALA A 74 -11.97 7.92 -17.80
CA ALA A 74 -11.94 6.79 -16.88
C ALA A 74 -13.34 6.37 -16.39
N ALA A 75 -14.34 6.32 -17.28
CA ALA A 75 -15.77 6.30 -16.90
C ALA A 75 -16.19 5.22 -15.89
N LYS A 76 -15.49 4.07 -15.85
CA LYS A 76 -15.79 2.95 -14.94
C LYS A 76 -14.92 2.90 -13.67
N ALA A 77 -13.90 3.76 -13.58
CA ALA A 77 -13.04 3.85 -12.42
C ALA A 77 -13.84 4.34 -11.21
N LYS A 78 -13.56 3.76 -10.05
CA LYS A 78 -14.16 4.19 -8.78
C LYS A 78 -13.24 3.82 -7.63
N GLY A 79 -13.55 4.34 -6.46
CA GLY A 79 -12.80 4.03 -5.26
C GLY A 79 -13.46 4.59 -4.01
N LEU A 80 -12.77 4.43 -2.90
CA LEU A 80 -13.15 4.96 -1.60
C LEU A 80 -11.87 5.39 -0.89
N ALA A 81 -11.89 6.58 -0.30
CA ALA A 81 -10.89 7.01 0.65
C ALA A 81 -11.54 7.16 2.03
N GLU A 82 -10.85 6.70 3.07
CA GLU A 82 -11.31 6.76 4.46
C GLU A 82 -10.18 7.33 5.32
N ILE A 83 -10.55 8.18 6.28
CA ILE A 83 -9.63 8.77 7.26
C ILE A 83 -9.98 8.21 8.62
N GLU A 84 -8.97 7.82 9.38
CA GLU A 84 -9.09 7.45 10.79
C GLU A 84 -8.19 8.36 11.63
N ILE A 85 -8.76 8.90 12.71
CA ILE A 85 -8.06 9.77 13.66
C ILE A 85 -8.26 9.21 15.06
N GLU A 86 -7.20 8.64 15.62
CA GLU A 86 -7.20 8.13 16.99
C GLU A 86 -6.47 9.13 17.90
N LYS A 87 -7.14 9.57 18.97
CA LYS A 87 -6.50 10.36 20.03
C LYS A 87 -5.96 9.42 21.11
N ALA A 88 -4.65 9.47 21.34
CA ALA A 88 -3.97 8.70 22.38
C ALA A 88 -3.24 9.66 23.33
N GLY A 89 -3.97 10.20 24.31
CA GLY A 89 -3.43 11.21 25.23
C GLY A 89 -3.17 12.54 24.52
N LYS A 90 -1.89 12.96 24.47
CA LYS A 90 -1.46 14.17 23.74
C LYS A 90 -1.18 13.91 22.26
N ALA A 91 -0.95 12.65 21.90
CA ALA A 91 -0.63 12.26 20.54
C ALA A 91 -1.91 12.03 19.72
N ASN A 92 -1.85 12.37 18.43
CA ASN A 92 -2.87 12.02 17.46
C ASN A 92 -2.27 11.05 16.44
N LYS A 93 -2.85 9.87 16.28
CA LYS A 93 -2.57 9.00 15.15
C LYS A 93 -3.53 9.38 14.03
N GLN A 94 -2.99 9.72 12.87
CA GLN A 94 -3.75 10.00 11.66
C GLN A 94 -3.47 8.90 10.64
N GLU A 95 -4.52 8.46 9.97
CA GLU A 95 -4.47 7.40 8.98
C GLU A 95 -5.39 7.72 7.80
N ILE A 96 -4.93 7.42 6.60
CA ILE A 96 -5.77 7.43 5.39
C ILE A 96 -5.64 6.10 4.67
N GLU A 97 -6.78 5.48 4.38
CA GLU A 97 -6.92 4.31 3.54
C GLU A 97 -7.49 4.72 2.19
N VAL A 98 -6.95 4.19 1.10
CA VAL A 98 -7.48 4.43 -0.25
C VAL A 98 -7.57 3.13 -1.01
N SER A 99 -8.76 2.81 -1.52
CA SER A 99 -9.00 1.69 -2.41
C SER A 99 -9.53 2.18 -3.76
N VAL A 100 -9.00 1.65 -4.85
CA VAL A 100 -9.39 2.01 -6.22
C VAL A 100 -9.53 0.76 -7.07
N GLU A 101 -10.46 0.81 -8.02
CA GLU A 101 -10.66 -0.24 -9.01
C GLU A 101 -11.08 0.30 -10.38
N ASN A 102 -10.93 -0.55 -11.40
CA ASN A 102 -11.18 -0.25 -12.81
C ASN A 102 -10.35 0.94 -13.35
N LEU A 103 -9.18 1.19 -12.77
CA LEU A 103 -8.18 2.06 -13.37
C LEU A 103 -7.42 1.30 -14.48
N PRO A 104 -6.75 2.00 -15.42
CA PRO A 104 -5.80 1.38 -16.34
C PRO A 104 -4.83 0.45 -15.59
N ALA A 105 -4.66 -0.77 -16.12
CA ALA A 105 -3.81 -1.79 -15.52
C ALA A 105 -2.33 -1.43 -15.65
N LEU A 106 -1.53 -1.74 -14.62
CA LEU A 106 -0.08 -1.46 -14.57
C LEU A 106 0.28 0.01 -14.85
N ALA A 107 -0.64 0.94 -14.55
CA ALA A 107 -0.42 2.36 -14.74
C ALA A 107 -0.10 3.05 -13.42
N THR A 108 0.74 4.09 -13.48
CA THR A 108 1.14 4.88 -12.33
C THR A 108 0.21 6.07 -12.12
N PHE A 109 -0.12 6.29 -10.85
CA PHE A 109 -0.99 7.35 -10.38
C PHE A 109 -0.39 7.99 -9.13
N LYS A 110 -0.94 9.16 -8.80
CA LYS A 110 -0.59 9.95 -7.64
C LYS A 110 -1.83 10.21 -6.80
N LEU A 111 -1.71 10.01 -5.49
CA LEU A 111 -2.74 10.34 -4.51
C LEU A 111 -2.48 11.76 -4.00
N PHE A 112 -3.52 12.60 -4.01
CA PHE A 112 -3.50 13.94 -3.46
C PHE A 112 -4.61 14.10 -2.40
N VAL A 113 -4.30 14.84 -1.33
CA VAL A 113 -5.27 15.30 -0.32
C VAL A 113 -5.16 16.82 -0.22
N ASP A 114 -6.25 17.52 -0.50
CA ASP A 114 -6.30 19.00 -0.57
C ASP A 114 -5.18 19.61 -1.42
N GLY A 115 -4.88 18.97 -2.56
CA GLY A 115 -3.85 19.40 -3.49
C GLY A 115 -2.41 19.05 -3.09
N ASN A 116 -2.18 18.45 -1.92
CA ASN A 116 -0.87 17.98 -1.49
C ASN A 116 -0.67 16.52 -1.90
N GLU A 117 0.48 16.20 -2.50
CA GLU A 117 0.83 14.82 -2.89
C GLU A 117 1.08 13.97 -1.64
N VAL A 118 0.33 12.88 -1.50
CA VAL A 118 0.51 11.89 -0.43
C VAL A 118 1.44 10.77 -0.90
N ALA A 119 1.23 10.28 -2.11
CA ALA A 119 1.91 9.08 -2.60
C ALA A 119 1.85 8.91 -4.11
N ILE A 120 2.74 8.06 -4.60
CA ILE A 120 2.77 7.56 -5.98
C ILE A 120 2.56 6.04 -5.92
N PHE A 121 1.69 5.49 -6.75
CA PHE A 121 1.41 4.06 -6.79
C PHE A 121 1.18 3.54 -8.20
N THR A 122 1.37 2.24 -8.40
CA THR A 122 1.05 1.55 -9.66
C THR A 122 -0.08 0.54 -9.41
N THR A 123 -1.06 0.51 -10.31
CA THR A 123 -2.18 -0.43 -10.22
C THR A 123 -1.75 -1.87 -10.55
N SER A 124 -2.53 -2.84 -10.08
CA SER A 124 -2.36 -4.24 -10.47
C SER A 124 -2.67 -4.48 -11.96
N LYS A 125 -2.42 -5.70 -12.43
CA LYS A 125 -2.88 -6.18 -13.75
C LYS A 125 -4.40 -6.11 -13.94
N SER A 126 -5.17 -6.03 -12.85
CA SER A 126 -6.63 -5.89 -12.86
C SER A 126 -7.09 -4.45 -12.63
N GLY A 127 -6.18 -3.47 -12.64
CA GLY A 127 -6.55 -2.06 -12.47
C GLY A 127 -6.97 -1.70 -11.04
N LYS A 128 -6.47 -2.45 -10.04
CA LYS A 128 -6.82 -2.27 -8.62
C LYS A 128 -5.62 -1.81 -7.80
N ARG A 129 -5.89 -1.11 -6.70
CA ARG A 129 -4.91 -0.83 -5.64
C ARG A 129 -5.60 -0.55 -4.31
N ALA A 130 -4.95 -0.94 -3.21
CA ALA A 130 -5.28 -0.53 -1.86
C ALA A 130 -4.03 0.05 -1.19
N LEU A 131 -4.15 1.19 -0.53
CA LEU A 131 -3.07 1.93 0.11
C LEU A 131 -3.47 2.29 1.53
N LYS A 132 -2.48 2.37 2.42
CA LYS A 132 -2.62 2.85 3.79
C LYS A 132 -1.45 3.76 4.12
N TYR A 133 -1.74 4.95 4.62
CA TYR A 133 -0.72 5.86 5.12
C TYR A 133 -1.03 6.26 6.54
N THR A 134 -0.07 6.09 7.45
CA THR A 134 -0.24 6.40 8.88
C THR A 134 0.86 7.34 9.36
N ARG A 135 0.52 8.26 10.27
CA ARG A 135 1.50 9.05 11.04
C ARG A 135 1.00 9.24 12.47
N LYS A 136 1.95 9.26 13.41
CA LYS A 136 1.69 9.63 14.81
C LYS A 136 2.28 11.01 15.05
N ASP A 137 1.43 11.97 15.34
CA ASP A 137 1.82 13.32 15.75
C ASP A 137 2.01 13.32 17.27
N GLN A 138 3.09 13.94 17.75
CA GLN A 138 3.43 14.05 19.18
C GLN A 138 2.82 15.28 19.83
#